data_AF-A0A930IY34-F1
#
_entry.id   AF-A0A930IY34-F1
#
_cell.length_a   1.000
_cell.length_b   1.000
_cell.length_c   1.000
_cell.angle_alpha   90.00
_cell.angle_beta   90.00
_cell.angle_gamma   90.00
#
_symmetry.space_group_name_H-M   'P 1'
#
loop_
_entity.id
_entity.type
_entity.pdbx_description
1 polymer ?
#
loop_
_entity_poly.entity_id
_entity_poly.type
_entity_poly.pdbx_seq_one_letter_code
_entity_poly.pdbx_strand_id
1 'polypeptide(L)'
;VLDEGKTVYYGIDEMDDSMHVLLGSCALPIASAIVNYRGKKLLDGGITKMIPIERALEQGCTKTLVITTKPKDYIRKPASRIVEFLMRIIYHKYPQIAKDYHVRHLNYYHQVEIINQQVEQGKAVHILPSQNIKVSRYKGDVEKTKALYELGYNDMEARREEILKFLQKGNLK
;
A
#
# COMPACT_ATOMS: atom_id res chain seq x y z
N VAL A 1 14.25 0.73 -0.88
CA VAL A 1 15.62 1.22 -0.59
C VAL A 1 16.18 1.84 -1.85
N LEU A 2 16.66 3.08 -1.77
CA LEU A 2 17.12 3.82 -2.95
C LEU A 2 18.35 3.17 -3.61
N ASP A 3 19.37 2.88 -2.81
CA ASP A 3 20.65 2.36 -3.30
C ASP A 3 20.49 0.97 -3.94
N GLU A 4 19.56 0.15 -3.45
CA GLU A 4 19.29 -1.20 -3.96
C GLU A 4 18.25 -1.24 -5.09
N GLY A 5 17.52 -0.14 -5.33
CA GLY A 5 16.46 -0.09 -6.35
C GLY A 5 15.33 -1.10 -6.16
N LYS A 6 15.08 -1.57 -4.92
CA LYS A 6 14.05 -2.58 -4.61
C LYS A 6 13.27 -2.28 -3.34
N THR A 7 12.09 -2.87 -3.24
CA THR A 7 11.29 -2.92 -2.01
C THR A 7 11.92 -3.89 -1.03
N VAL A 8 11.95 -3.48 0.24
CA VAL A 8 12.34 -4.33 1.36
C VAL A 8 11.19 -4.35 2.34
N TYR A 9 11.04 -5.47 3.05
CA TYR A 9 10.02 -5.65 4.06
C TYR A 9 10.74 -5.82 5.39
N TYR A 10 10.30 -5.08 6.39
CA TYR A 10 10.86 -5.12 7.74
C TYR A 10 9.85 -5.78 8.69
N GLY A 11 10.34 -6.63 9.57
CA GLY A 11 9.57 -7.21 10.66
C GLY A 11 9.39 -6.24 11.84
N ILE A 12 8.54 -6.62 12.80
CA ILE A 12 8.34 -5.86 14.05
C ILE A 12 9.63 -5.82 14.86
N ASP A 13 10.41 -6.90 14.82
CA ASP A 13 11.72 -7.07 15.44
C ASP A 13 12.79 -6.12 14.87
N GLU A 14 12.55 -5.53 13.71
CA GLU A 14 13.42 -4.56 13.07
C GLU A 14 13.00 -3.11 13.35
N MET A 15 11.91 -2.86 14.08
CA MET A 15 11.54 -1.51 14.48
C MET A 15 12.45 -1.02 15.61
N ASP A 16 12.94 0.22 15.48
CA ASP A 16 13.69 0.90 16.53
C ASP A 16 12.79 1.90 17.27
N ASP A 17 13.25 2.37 18.43
CA ASP A 17 12.49 3.33 19.27
C ASP A 17 12.16 4.65 18.54
N SER A 18 12.97 4.98 17.54
CA SER A 18 12.78 6.15 16.68
C SER A 18 11.84 5.91 15.50
N MET A 19 11.30 4.69 15.36
CA MET A 19 10.33 4.30 14.34
C MET A 19 10.80 4.57 12.90
N HIS A 20 12.11 4.50 12.61
CA HIS A 20 12.67 4.85 11.30
C HIS A 20 12.09 3.97 10.18
N VAL A 21 11.83 2.69 10.46
CA VAL A 21 11.18 1.78 9.51
C VAL A 21 9.78 2.28 9.14
N LEU A 22 8.98 2.70 10.12
CA LEU A 22 7.63 3.23 9.91
C LEU A 22 7.68 4.56 9.16
N LEU A 23 8.57 5.47 9.58
CA LEU A 23 8.81 6.74 8.88
C LEU A 23 9.22 6.51 7.44
N GLY A 24 10.12 5.55 7.18
CA GLY A 24 10.55 5.16 5.84
C GLY A 24 9.40 4.59 5.00
N SER A 25 8.52 3.79 5.60
CA SER A 25 7.32 3.28 4.93
C SER A 25 6.32 4.36 4.55
N CYS A 26 6.33 5.51 5.24
CA CYS A 26 5.45 6.65 4.97
C CYS A 26 6.14 7.78 4.20
N ALA A 27 7.44 7.65 3.90
CA ALA A 27 8.24 8.69 3.26
C ALA A 27 7.91 8.82 1.77
N LEU A 28 6.88 9.61 1.48
CA LEU A 28 6.42 9.95 0.13
C LEU A 28 7.55 10.54 -0.72
N PRO A 29 7.82 10.01 -1.93
CA PRO A 29 8.73 10.63 -2.86
C PRO A 29 8.33 12.06 -3.17
N ILE A 30 9.32 12.96 -3.31
CA ILE A 30 9.17 14.40 -3.57
C ILE A 30 8.58 15.19 -2.38
N ALA A 31 7.67 14.60 -1.60
CA ALA A 31 6.92 15.30 -0.55
C ALA A 31 7.49 15.11 0.86
N SER A 32 8.51 14.27 1.05
CA SER A 32 9.12 14.00 2.36
C SER A 32 10.62 13.77 2.25
N ALA A 33 11.31 13.83 3.40
CA ALA A 33 12.72 13.51 3.51
C ALA A 33 12.98 12.02 3.32
N ILE A 34 14.15 11.69 2.76
CA ILE A 34 14.66 10.31 2.72
C ILE A 34 15.02 9.90 4.15
N VAL A 35 14.53 8.74 4.58
CA VAL A 35 14.84 8.22 5.92
C VAL A 35 16.08 7.35 5.87
N ASN A 36 17.07 7.63 6.72
CA ASN A 36 18.27 6.82 6.84
C ASN A 36 18.09 5.80 7.97
N TYR A 37 18.20 4.52 7.66
CA TYR A 37 18.04 3.45 8.62
C TYR A 37 19.07 2.35 8.36
N ARG A 38 19.93 2.07 9.35
CA ARG A 38 21.00 1.05 9.27
C ARG A 38 21.82 1.14 7.96
N GLY A 39 22.23 2.35 7.58
CA GLY A 39 23.00 2.61 6.37
C GLY A 39 22.19 2.57 5.06
N LYS A 40 20.88 2.30 5.11
CA LYS A 40 19.98 2.28 3.95
C LYS A 40 19.15 3.56 3.86
N LYS A 41 18.91 4.01 2.63
CA LYS A 41 18.01 5.12 2.31
C LYS A 41 16.62 4.62 1.95
N LEU A 42 15.63 4.97 2.77
CA LEU A 42 14.25 4.50 2.67
C LEU A 42 13.33 5.59 2.10
N LEU A 43 12.36 5.12 1.30
CA LEU A 43 11.17 5.83 0.84
C LEU A 43 10.00 4.84 0.88
N ASP A 44 8.79 5.37 0.81
CA ASP A 44 7.53 4.61 0.82
C ASP A 44 7.55 3.47 -0.21
N GLY A 45 7.28 2.24 0.26
CA GLY A 45 7.23 1.03 -0.57
C GLY A 45 6.08 1.02 -1.58
N GLY A 46 5.08 1.88 -1.39
CA GLY A 46 3.94 2.10 -2.28
C GLY A 46 4.31 2.66 -3.66
N ILE A 47 5.60 2.92 -3.94
CA ILE A 47 6.10 3.20 -5.29
C ILE A 47 5.93 1.96 -6.18
N THR A 48 6.26 0.79 -5.65
CA THR A 48 6.25 -0.50 -6.37
C THR A 48 5.19 -1.43 -5.82
N LYS A 49 4.89 -1.37 -4.51
CA LYS A 49 4.02 -2.30 -3.80
C LYS A 49 2.94 -1.54 -3.01
N MET A 50 1.89 -1.09 -3.72
CA MET A 50 0.80 -0.32 -3.11
C MET A 50 -0.13 -1.16 -2.24
N ILE A 51 -0.37 -2.41 -2.66
CA ILE A 51 -1.08 -3.42 -1.88
C ILE A 51 -0.19 -4.67 -1.93
N PRO A 52 0.63 -4.97 -0.91
CA PRO A 52 1.68 -5.99 -0.99
C PRO A 52 1.12 -7.43 -0.89
N ILE A 53 0.12 -7.78 -1.71
CA ILE A 53 -0.51 -9.10 -1.73
C ILE A 53 0.49 -10.20 -2.09
N GLU A 54 1.42 -9.93 -3.00
CA GLU A 54 2.44 -10.90 -3.42
C GLU A 54 3.31 -11.30 -2.22
N ARG A 55 3.66 -10.33 -1.36
CA ARG A 55 4.44 -10.59 -0.16
C ARG A 55 3.72 -11.52 0.81
N ALA A 56 2.41 -11.34 0.99
CA ALA A 56 1.63 -12.22 1.85
C ALA A 56 1.63 -13.66 1.29
N LEU A 57 1.46 -13.83 -0.02
CA LEU A 57 1.50 -15.13 -0.67
C LEU A 57 2.89 -15.78 -0.59
N GLU A 58 3.96 -15.00 -0.78
CA GLU A 58 5.35 -15.44 -0.60
C GLU A 58 5.66 -15.90 0.83
N GLN A 59 4.97 -15.36 1.84
CA GLN A 59 5.05 -15.82 3.23
C GLN A 59 4.22 -17.08 3.51
N GLY A 60 3.57 -17.65 2.49
CA GLY A 60 2.73 -18.84 2.63
C GLY A 60 1.36 -18.55 3.23
N CYS A 61 0.90 -17.29 3.22
CA CYS A 61 -0.47 -16.98 3.65
C CYS A 61 -1.47 -17.65 2.69
N THR A 62 -2.24 -18.61 3.21
CA THR A 62 -3.28 -19.31 2.44
C THR A 62 -4.62 -18.59 2.46
N LYS A 63 -4.76 -17.59 3.34
CA LYS A 63 -5.92 -16.73 3.49
C LYS A 63 -5.47 -15.30 3.71
N THR A 64 -6.11 -14.36 3.03
CA THR A 64 -5.77 -12.93 3.18
C THR A 64 -7.01 -12.06 3.32
N LEU A 65 -7.07 -11.29 4.41
CA LEU A 65 -8.01 -10.17 4.53
C LEU A 65 -7.31 -8.93 3.98
N VAL A 66 -7.79 -8.42 2.84
CA VAL A 66 -7.19 -7.27 2.16
C VAL A 66 -8.08 -6.05 2.39
N ILE A 67 -7.53 -4.98 2.95
CA ILE A 67 -8.26 -3.74 3.21
C ILE A 67 -7.62 -2.63 2.38
N THR A 68 -8.42 -1.91 1.61
CA THR A 68 -7.95 -0.79 0.79
C THR A 68 -8.85 0.43 0.94
N THR A 69 -8.30 1.62 0.75
CA THR A 69 -9.00 2.91 0.94
C THR A 69 -9.53 3.51 -0.35
N LYS A 70 -9.58 2.73 -1.43
CA LYS A 70 -10.07 3.16 -2.74
C LYS A 70 -11.27 2.30 -3.13
N PRO A 71 -12.35 2.90 -3.66
CA PRO A 71 -13.54 2.16 -4.05
C PRO A 71 -13.26 1.22 -5.23
N LYS A 72 -14.18 0.29 -5.49
CA LYS A 72 -14.04 -0.76 -6.51
C LYS A 72 -13.76 -0.21 -7.92
N ASP A 73 -14.33 0.94 -8.26
CA ASP A 73 -14.23 1.60 -9.57
C ASP A 73 -12.98 2.53 -9.67
N TYR A 74 -12.09 2.51 -8.68
CA TYR A 74 -10.93 3.38 -8.69
C TYR A 74 -9.91 3.01 -9.78
N ILE A 75 -9.67 3.97 -10.68
CA ILE A 75 -8.62 3.87 -11.70
C ILE A 75 -7.40 4.69 -11.29
N ARG A 76 -6.29 4.02 -10.96
CA ARG A 76 -4.99 4.65 -10.73
C ARG A 76 -4.42 5.19 -12.03
N LYS A 77 -4.48 6.51 -12.24
CA LYS A 77 -3.85 7.13 -13.43
C LYS A 77 -2.31 7.09 -13.35
N PRO A 78 -1.62 7.12 -14.50
CA PRO A 78 -0.19 7.39 -14.57
C PRO A 78 0.19 8.69 -13.83
N ALA A 79 1.46 8.81 -13.46
CA ALA A 79 1.97 10.05 -12.90
C ALA A 79 1.88 11.19 -13.94
N SER A 80 1.69 12.43 -13.49
CA SER A 80 1.75 13.57 -14.41
C SER A 80 3.19 13.80 -14.89
N ARG A 81 3.35 14.38 -16.09
CA ARG A 81 4.67 14.69 -16.67
C ARG A 81 5.56 15.50 -15.72
N ILE A 82 4.98 16.43 -14.97
CA ILE A 82 5.70 17.25 -13.99
C ILE A 82 6.27 16.36 -12.87
N VAL A 83 5.47 15.44 -12.34
CA VAL A 83 5.92 14.53 -11.28
C VAL A 83 6.99 13.58 -11.81
N GLU A 84 6.83 13.04 -13.02
CA GLU A 84 7.86 12.19 -13.64
C GLU A 84 9.19 12.93 -13.84
N PHE A 85 9.12 14.20 -14.27
CA PHE A 85 10.30 15.06 -14.39
C PHE A 85 10.97 15.28 -13.03
N LEU A 86 10.19 15.61 -11.99
CA LEU A 86 10.72 15.79 -10.64
C LEU A 86 11.36 14.50 -10.09
N MET A 87 10.75 13.33 -10.32
CA MET A 87 11.35 12.05 -9.92
C MET A 87 12.72 11.85 -10.56
N ARG A 88 12.89 12.19 -11.84
CA ARG A 88 14.17 12.06 -12.55
C ARG A 88 15.25 13.01 -12.05
N ILE A 89 14.89 14.24 -11.69
CA ILE A 89 15.85 15.26 -11.24
C ILE A 89 16.25 15.03 -9.78
N ILE A 90 15.27 14.90 -8.89
CA ILE A 90 15.51 14.73 -7.44
C ILE A 90 16.25 13.42 -7.18
N TYR A 91 15.87 12.35 -7.87
CA TYR A 91 16.47 11.02 -7.70
C TYR A 91 17.38 10.62 -8.86
N HIS A 92 18.09 11.57 -9.48
CA HIS A 92 18.99 11.29 -10.61
C HIS A 92 20.07 10.24 -10.30
N LYS A 93 20.51 10.15 -9.03
CA LYS A 93 21.46 9.11 -8.56
C LYS A 93 20.83 7.72 -8.40
N TYR A 94 19.50 7.63 -8.41
CA TYR A 94 18.72 6.40 -8.19
C TYR A 94 17.73 6.19 -9.34
N PRO A 95 18.20 6.00 -10.58
CA PRO A 95 17.34 6.02 -11.78
C PRO A 95 16.23 4.95 -11.76
N GLN A 96 16.41 3.86 -11.00
CA GLN A 96 15.39 2.82 -10.86
C GLN A 96 14.09 3.36 -10.26
N ILE A 97 14.16 4.32 -9.32
CA ILE A 97 12.95 4.83 -8.68
C ILE A 97 12.04 5.61 -9.64
N ALA A 98 12.64 6.30 -10.62
CA ALA A 98 11.88 6.99 -11.65
C ALA A 98 11.18 5.99 -12.57
N LYS A 99 11.85 4.89 -12.92
CA LYS A 99 11.26 3.79 -13.71
C LYS A 99 10.10 3.13 -12.96
N ASP A 100 10.32 2.77 -11.69
CA ASP A 100 9.31 2.15 -10.84
C ASP A 100 8.09 3.05 -10.66
N TYR A 101 8.32 4.34 -10.42
CA TYR A 101 7.24 5.31 -10.23
C TYR A 101 6.44 5.56 -11.52
N HIS A 102 7.08 5.48 -12.69
CA HIS A 102 6.40 5.58 -13.98
C HIS A 102 5.39 4.45 -14.16
N VAL A 103 5.79 3.21 -13.86
CA VAL A 103 4.93 2.01 -14.03
C VAL A 103 4.06 1.68 -12.81
N ARG A 104 4.10 2.48 -11.73
CA ARG A 104 3.39 2.21 -10.47
C ARG A 104 1.89 1.94 -10.62
N HIS A 105 1.26 2.49 -11.65
CA HIS A 105 -0.15 2.30 -11.93
C HIS A 105 -0.43 0.89 -12.50
N LEU A 106 0.49 0.35 -13.31
CA LEU A 106 0.46 -1.02 -13.80
C LEU A 106 0.67 -2.01 -12.65
N ASN A 107 1.61 -1.72 -11.75
CA ASN A 107 1.83 -2.53 -10.54
C ASN A 107 0.57 -2.58 -9.68
N TYR A 108 -0.11 -1.44 -9.49
CA TYR A 108 -1.40 -1.41 -8.78
C TYR A 108 -2.45 -2.30 -9.44
N TYR A 109 -2.59 -2.25 -10.76
CA TYR A 109 -3.55 -3.09 -11.47
C TYR A 109 -3.21 -4.57 -11.35
N HIS A 110 -1.94 -4.94 -11.46
CA HIS A 110 -1.49 -6.31 -11.25
C HIS A 110 -1.83 -6.81 -9.83
N GLN A 111 -1.64 -5.98 -8.82
CA GLN A 111 -1.98 -6.32 -7.43
C GLN A 111 -3.49 -6.51 -7.24
N VAL A 112 -4.30 -5.62 -7.80
CA VAL A 112 -5.77 -5.74 -7.78
C VAL A 112 -6.22 -7.01 -8.50
N GLU A 113 -5.61 -7.35 -9.63
CA GLU A 113 -5.90 -8.58 -10.37
C GLU A 113 -5.61 -9.83 -9.52
N ILE A 114 -4.45 -9.89 -8.86
CA ILE A 114 -4.14 -10.98 -7.93
C ILE A 114 -5.19 -11.06 -6.82
N ILE A 115 -5.57 -9.93 -6.23
CA ILE A 115 -6.57 -9.89 -5.16
C ILE A 115 -7.92 -10.43 -5.66
N ASN A 116 -8.36 -9.99 -6.84
CA ASN A 116 -9.61 -10.46 -7.45
C ASN A 116 -9.59 -11.98 -7.67
N GLN A 117 -8.50 -12.52 -8.23
CA GLN A 117 -8.33 -13.95 -8.41
C GLN A 117 -8.35 -14.72 -7.08
N GLN A 118 -7.72 -14.19 -6.02
CA GLN A 118 -7.77 -14.80 -4.69
C GLN A 118 -9.19 -14.75 -4.09
N VAL A 119 -9.95 -13.69 -4.33
CA VAL A 119 -11.35 -13.56 -3.90
C VAL A 119 -12.23 -14.58 -4.63
N GLU A 120 -12.10 -14.72 -5.95
CA GLU A 120 -12.83 -15.72 -6.76
C GLU A 120 -12.54 -17.15 -6.30
N GLN A 121 -11.30 -17.43 -5.89
CA GLN A 121 -10.89 -18.72 -5.34
C GLN A 121 -11.33 -18.93 -3.87
N GLY A 122 -11.97 -17.94 -3.23
CA GLY A 122 -12.35 -17.99 -1.81
C GLY A 122 -11.15 -17.96 -0.85
N LYS A 123 -9.98 -17.52 -1.31
CA LYS A 123 -8.72 -17.40 -0.56
C LYS A 123 -8.47 -15.99 -0.03
N ALA A 124 -9.22 -14.99 -0.49
CA ALA A 124 -9.16 -13.65 0.05
C ALA A 124 -10.56 -13.06 0.30
N VAL A 125 -10.63 -12.14 1.26
CA VAL A 125 -11.76 -11.21 1.43
C VAL A 125 -11.20 -9.81 1.21
N HIS A 126 -11.74 -9.10 0.22
CA HIS A 126 -11.34 -7.72 -0.08
C HIS A 126 -12.38 -6.73 0.45
N ILE A 127 -11.96 -5.92 1.42
CA ILE A 127 -12.74 -4.81 1.99
C ILE A 127 -12.33 -3.51 1.28
N LEU A 128 -13.35 -2.82 0.78
CA LEU A 128 -13.29 -1.60 0.00
C LEU A 128 -14.28 -0.61 0.60
N PRO A 129 -14.03 0.71 0.55
CA PRO A 129 -15.00 1.69 0.95
C PRO A 129 -16.24 1.61 0.02
N SER A 130 -17.45 1.58 0.59
CA SER A 130 -18.71 1.54 -0.18
C SER A 130 -18.99 2.85 -0.92
N GLN A 131 -18.30 3.93 -0.56
CA GLN A 131 -18.44 5.25 -1.16
C GLN A 131 -17.07 5.89 -1.40
N ASN A 132 -17.00 6.82 -2.37
CA ASN A 132 -15.76 7.53 -2.67
C ASN A 132 -15.62 8.82 -1.85
N ILE A 133 -14.82 8.78 -0.79
CA ILE A 133 -14.42 9.98 -0.05
C ILE A 133 -13.08 10.48 -0.61
N LYS A 134 -13.10 11.66 -1.25
CA LYS A 134 -11.94 12.26 -1.92
C LYS A 134 -10.94 12.85 -0.91
N VAL A 135 -10.16 11.98 -0.27
CA VAL A 135 -8.99 12.37 0.53
C VAL A 135 -7.79 12.61 -0.39
N SER A 136 -7.15 13.77 -0.23
CA SER A 136 -5.95 14.14 -0.99
C SER A 136 -4.72 13.45 -0.42
N ARG A 137 -3.77 13.10 -1.29
CA ARG A 137 -2.46 12.55 -0.87
C ARG A 137 -1.60 13.58 -0.12
N TYR A 138 -1.75 14.86 -0.42
CA TYR A 138 -0.85 15.93 0.05
C TYR A 138 -1.50 16.91 1.03
N LYS A 139 -2.75 16.65 1.44
CA LYS A 139 -3.48 17.54 2.37
C LYS A 139 -4.16 16.71 3.45
N GLY A 140 -3.86 17.04 4.71
CA GLY A 140 -4.58 16.53 5.87
C GLY A 140 -5.90 17.27 6.04
N ASP A 141 -7.00 16.64 5.63
CA ASP A 141 -8.36 17.14 5.81
C ASP A 141 -9.03 16.30 6.90
N VAL A 142 -9.14 16.85 8.12
CA VAL A 142 -9.57 16.10 9.30
C VAL A 142 -10.98 15.54 9.12
N GLU A 143 -11.91 16.35 8.60
CA GLU A 143 -13.30 15.94 8.38
C GLU A 143 -13.38 14.79 7.37
N LYS A 144 -12.71 14.91 6.22
CA LYS A 144 -12.71 13.84 5.22
C LYS A 144 -11.98 12.59 5.69
N THR A 145 -10.92 12.74 6.47
CA THR A 145 -10.16 11.61 7.02
C THR A 145 -11.01 10.86 8.05
N LYS A 146 -11.72 11.59 8.92
CA LYS A 146 -12.67 11.02 9.87
C LYS A 146 -13.82 10.33 9.15
N ALA A 147 -14.40 10.97 8.13
CA ALA A 147 -15.46 10.35 7.33
C ALA A 147 -14.99 9.06 6.63
N LEU A 148 -13.76 9.02 6.10
CA LEU A 148 -13.19 7.81 5.51
C LEU A 148 -12.95 6.71 6.55
N TYR A 149 -12.55 7.07 7.76
CA TYR A 149 -12.41 6.13 8.88
C TYR A 149 -13.76 5.52 9.27
N GLU A 150 -14.78 6.35 9.50
CA GLU A 150 -16.13 5.90 9.87
C GLU A 150 -16.76 5.04 8.77
N LEU A 151 -16.57 5.41 7.50
CA LEU A 151 -16.99 4.61 6.36
C LEU A 151 -16.34 3.21 6.38
N GLY A 152 -15.02 3.15 6.55
CA GLY A 152 -14.29 1.88 6.61
C GLY A 152 -14.74 0.99 7.78
N TYR A 153 -15.04 1.60 8.94
CA TYR A 153 -15.62 0.88 10.08
C TYR A 153 -16.99 0.28 9.73
N ASN A 154 -17.90 1.11 9.21
CA ASN A 154 -19.25 0.67 8.84
C ASN A 154 -19.24 -0.41 7.74
N ASP A 155 -18.34 -0.31 6.77
CA ASP A 155 -18.19 -1.30 5.70
C ASP A 155 -17.68 -2.65 6.21
N MET A 156 -16.79 -2.65 7.21
CA MET A 156 -16.35 -3.87 7.90
C MET A 156 -17.47 -4.46 8.76
N GLU A 157 -18.20 -3.62 9.50
CA GLU A 157 -19.33 -4.04 10.33
C GLU A 157 -20.44 -4.70 9.52
N ALA A 158 -20.81 -4.11 8.38
CA ALA A 158 -21.81 -4.66 7.46
C ALA A 158 -21.42 -6.04 6.91
N ARG A 159 -20.12 -6.36 6.90
CA ARG A 159 -19.57 -7.65 6.44
C ARG A 159 -18.98 -8.50 7.57
N ARG A 160 -19.28 -8.18 8.83
CA ARG A 160 -18.72 -8.83 10.02
C ARG A 160 -18.84 -10.35 9.99
N GLU A 161 -20.04 -10.86 9.70
CA GLU A 161 -20.29 -12.31 9.68
C GLU A 161 -19.47 -13.03 8.60
N GLU A 162 -19.38 -12.44 7.41
CA GLU A 162 -18.57 -12.96 6.29
C GLU A 162 -17.09 -13.03 6.68
N ILE A 163 -16.55 -11.94 7.24
CA ILE A 163 -15.16 -11.83 7.67
C ILE A 163 -14.86 -12.86 8.76
N LEU A 164 -15.69 -12.95 9.79
CA LEU A 164 -15.50 -13.92 10.88
C LEU A 164 -15.54 -15.36 10.38
N LYS A 165 -16.49 -15.70 9.50
CA LYS A 165 -16.59 -17.04 8.88
C LYS A 165 -15.36 -17.37 8.03
N PHE A 166 -14.82 -16.39 7.29
CA PHE A 166 -13.61 -16.55 6.51
C PHE A 166 -12.39 -16.86 7.40
N LEU A 167 -12.25 -16.12 8.50
CA LEU A 167 -11.16 -16.28 9.46
C LEU A 167 -11.26 -17.60 10.25
N GLN A 168 -12.46 -17.98 10.70
CA GLN A 168 -12.69 -19.22 11.48
C GLN A 168 -12.41 -20.51 10.70
N LYS A 169 -12.48 -20.49 9.36
CA LYS A 169 -12.25 -21.68 8.51
C LYS A 169 -10.79 -22.21 8.53
N GLY A 170 -9.95 -21.77 9.46
CA GLY A 170 -8.60 -22.31 9.66
C GLY A 170 -8.41 -22.48 11.15
N ASN A 171 -8.10 -23.70 11.60
CA ASN A 171 -7.61 -23.91 12.95
C ASN A 171 -6.40 -22.98 13.13
N LEU A 172 -6.60 -21.87 13.84
CA LEU A 172 -5.54 -21.13 14.50
C LEU A 172 -4.92 -22.16 15.47
N LYS A 173 -3.83 -22.79 15.03
CA LYS A 173 -2.96 -23.55 15.91
C LYS A 173 -2.21 -22.60 16.82
#